data_AF-A0A0C2WIV7-F1
#
_entry.id   AF-A0A0C2WIV7-F1
#
_cell.length_a   1.000
_cell.length_b   1.000
_cell.length_c   1.000
_cell.angle_alpha   90.00
_cell.angle_beta   90.00
_cell.angle_gamma   90.00
#
_symmetry.space_group_name_H-M   'P 1'
#
loop_
_entity.id
_entity.type
_entity.pdbx_description
1 polymer ?
#
loop_
_entity_poly.entity_id
_entity_poly.type
_entity_poly.pdbx_seq_one_letter_code
_entity_poly.pdbx_strand_id
1 'polypeptide(L)'
;KPTPSDLRQLLSDGLRFISKFYEIIERSALHTYYSALPFTPADSLLYRRYIVETLHRDCNVSGTPNQWDALIANLRHGNGVVDNIQFSLDSTMFVSWSDGMLKVWDAVTGAPISTELVTDLDWGSDGFAFSRDGSRIVSWQKESGVKLWDCADGQPTDGFPKRRIAAHRHHRCHIVTLAFSPDGRQFASGSNDGTINLWDGENG
;
A
#
# COMPACT_ATOMS: atom_id res chain seq x y z
N LYS A 1 -8.79 34.62 -10.20
CA LYS A 1 -8.65 33.81 -8.96
C LYS A 1 -8.99 32.37 -9.33
N PRO A 2 -8.16 31.37 -9.00
CA PRO A 2 -8.49 29.98 -9.28
C PRO A 2 -9.78 29.60 -8.54
N THR A 3 -10.68 28.87 -9.19
CA THR A 3 -11.87 28.35 -8.53
C THR A 3 -11.49 27.18 -7.62
N PRO A 4 -12.30 26.85 -6.59
CA PRO A 4 -12.04 25.69 -5.73
C PRO A 4 -11.93 24.36 -6.52
N SER A 5 -12.62 24.27 -7.67
CA SER A 5 -12.54 23.13 -8.57
C SER A 5 -11.18 23.02 -9.25
N ASP A 6 -10.62 24.14 -9.71
CA ASP A 6 -9.31 24.17 -10.37
C ASP A 6 -8.19 23.72 -9.43
N LEU A 7 -8.30 24.08 -8.14
CA LEU A 7 -7.29 23.73 -7.14
C LEU A 7 -7.34 22.22 -6.81
N ARG A 8 -8.54 21.63 -6.71
CA ARG A 8 -8.69 20.18 -6.54
C ARG A 8 -8.15 19.39 -7.72
N GLN A 9 -8.46 19.84 -8.94
CA GLN A 9 -7.98 19.19 -10.15
C GLN A 9 -6.46 19.31 -10.27
N LEU A 10 -5.89 20.47 -9.97
CA LEU A 10 -4.44 20.66 -9.96
C LEU A 10 -3.74 19.80 -8.91
N LEU A 11 -4.33 19.66 -7.71
CA LEU A 11 -3.81 18.75 -6.68
C LEU A 11 -3.87 17.29 -7.13
N SER A 12 -4.98 16.86 -7.75
CA SER A 12 -5.10 15.51 -8.30
C SER A 12 -4.06 15.24 -9.39
N ASP A 13 -3.84 16.19 -10.30
CA ASP A 13 -2.82 16.08 -11.34
C ASP A 13 -1.41 16.06 -10.73
N GLY A 14 -1.15 16.87 -9.71
CA GLY A 14 0.11 16.91 -8.98
C GLY A 14 0.40 15.61 -8.22
N LEU A 15 -0.59 15.03 -7.56
CA LEU A 15 -0.45 13.73 -6.90
C LEU A 15 -0.15 12.63 -7.92
N ARG A 16 -0.92 12.54 -9.02
CA ARG A 16 -0.64 11.57 -10.09
C ARG A 16 0.75 11.74 -10.70
N PHE A 17 1.20 12.98 -10.87
CA PHE A 17 2.54 13.28 -11.34
C PHE A 17 3.60 12.74 -10.38
N ILE A 18 3.46 13.02 -9.08
CA ILE A 18 4.39 12.54 -8.06
C ILE A 18 4.41 11.01 -8.03
N SER A 19 3.26 10.34 -8.00
CA SER A 19 3.20 8.87 -7.96
C SER A 19 3.83 8.22 -9.20
N LYS A 20 3.59 8.79 -10.40
CA LYS A 20 4.07 8.21 -11.67
C LYS A 20 5.58 8.38 -11.85
N PHE A 21 6.13 9.50 -11.39
CA PHE A 21 7.55 9.82 -11.55
C PHE A 21 8.35 9.71 -10.24
N TYR A 22 7.77 9.09 -9.20
CA TYR A 22 8.33 9.07 -7.84
C TYR A 22 9.80 8.61 -7.82
N GLU A 23 10.13 7.51 -8.49
CA GLU A 23 11.50 6.96 -8.50
C GLU A 23 12.53 7.95 -9.05
N ILE A 24 12.15 8.71 -10.08
CA ILE A 24 12.98 9.77 -10.65
C ILE A 24 13.04 10.95 -9.67
N ILE A 25 11.90 11.28 -9.05
CA ILE A 25 11.75 12.42 -8.14
C ILE A 25 12.60 12.24 -6.87
N GLU A 26 12.61 11.03 -6.31
CA GLU A 26 13.32 10.68 -5.09
C GLU A 26 14.85 10.73 -5.28
N ARG A 27 15.33 10.30 -6.45
CA ARG A 27 16.77 10.13 -6.72
C ARG A 27 17.44 11.35 -7.35
N SER A 28 16.66 12.31 -7.82
CA SER A 28 17.16 13.42 -8.63
C SER A 28 17.02 14.77 -7.95
N ALA A 29 17.92 15.69 -8.28
CA ALA A 29 17.88 17.05 -7.77
C ALA A 29 16.65 17.81 -8.33
N LEU A 30 16.27 18.90 -7.64
CA LEU A 30 15.05 19.68 -7.90
C LEU A 30 14.85 20.11 -9.36
N HIS A 31 15.94 20.30 -10.12
CA HIS A 31 15.89 20.70 -11.53
C HIS A 31 15.42 19.57 -12.47
N THR A 32 15.49 18.31 -12.05
CA THR A 32 15.08 17.14 -12.86
C THR A 32 13.55 16.98 -12.88
N TYR A 33 12.80 17.51 -11.91
CA TYR A 33 11.33 17.49 -11.91
C TYR A 33 10.74 18.23 -13.10
N TYR A 34 11.35 19.37 -13.46
CA TYR A 34 10.94 20.16 -14.62
C TYR A 34 11.05 19.37 -15.93
N SER A 35 11.97 18.40 -16.00
CA SER A 35 12.14 17.55 -17.19
C SER A 35 11.06 16.47 -17.34
N ALA A 36 10.37 16.11 -16.26
CA ALA A 36 9.25 15.16 -16.29
C ALA A 36 7.91 15.83 -16.67
N LEU A 37 7.80 17.16 -16.49
CA LEU A 37 6.57 17.91 -16.74
C LEU A 37 6.07 17.83 -18.20
N PRO A 38 6.94 17.88 -19.23
CA PRO A 38 6.55 17.65 -20.62
C PRO A 38 5.92 16.28 -20.88
N PHE A 39 6.12 15.28 -20.02
CA PHE A 39 5.54 13.94 -20.15
C PHE A 39 4.18 13.79 -19.47
N THR A 40 3.65 14.86 -18.88
CA THR A 40 2.30 14.87 -18.32
C THR A 40 1.22 15.03 -19.40
N PRO A 41 -0.02 14.58 -19.14
CA PRO A 41 -1.06 14.64 -20.14
C PRO A 41 -1.43 16.06 -20.53
N ALA A 42 -1.66 16.28 -21.82
CA ALA A 42 -1.92 17.61 -22.38
C ALA A 42 -3.21 18.28 -21.85
N ASP A 43 -4.19 17.48 -21.41
CA ASP A 43 -5.43 18.01 -20.81
C ASP A 43 -5.33 18.28 -19.31
N SER A 44 -4.23 17.88 -18.66
CA SER A 44 -4.04 18.16 -17.23
C SER A 44 -3.85 19.66 -16.98
N LEU A 45 -4.42 20.16 -15.88
CA LEU A 45 -4.22 21.56 -15.47
C LEU A 45 -2.76 21.82 -15.10
N LEU A 46 -2.06 20.79 -14.60
CA LEU A 46 -0.63 20.83 -14.33
C LEU A 46 0.17 21.15 -15.60
N TYR A 47 -0.05 20.40 -16.68
CA TYR A 47 0.63 20.63 -17.96
C TYR A 47 0.34 22.04 -18.49
N ARG A 48 -0.94 22.38 -18.63
CA ARG A 48 -1.36 23.67 -19.25
C ARG A 48 -0.84 24.89 -18.50
N ARG A 49 -0.66 24.78 -17.19
CA ARG A 49 -0.23 25.91 -16.35
C ARG A 49 1.27 26.08 -16.31
N TYR A 50 2.05 25.00 -16.31
CA TYR A 50 3.49 25.06 -16.06
C TYR A 50 4.36 24.75 -17.29
N ILE A 51 3.81 24.19 -18.39
CA ILE A 51 4.61 23.84 -19.59
C ILE A 51 5.30 25.07 -20.21
N VAL A 52 4.65 26.23 -20.17
CA VAL A 52 5.17 27.48 -20.75
C VAL A 52 6.40 27.98 -19.99
N GLU A 53 6.50 27.67 -18.70
CA GLU A 53 7.66 28.01 -17.87
C GLU A 53 8.84 27.05 -18.11
N THR A 54 8.57 25.85 -18.63
CA THR A 54 9.58 24.80 -18.86
C THR A 54 10.20 24.79 -20.26
N LEU A 55 9.54 25.38 -21.25
CA LEU A 55 10.02 25.38 -22.63
C LEU A 55 11.07 26.48 -22.87
N HIS A 56 12.33 26.16 -22.57
CA HIS A 56 13.46 26.87 -23.17
C HIS A 56 13.57 26.48 -24.65
N ARG A 57 12.79 27.18 -25.47
CA ARG A 57 12.84 27.39 -26.93
C ARG A 57 12.97 26.24 -27.94
N ASP A 58 13.42 25.02 -27.63
CA ASP A 58 13.78 24.08 -28.72
C ASP A 58 13.37 22.59 -28.54
N CYS A 59 12.70 22.21 -27.45
CA CYS A 59 12.27 20.82 -27.26
C CYS A 59 10.75 20.67 -27.18
N ASN A 60 10.13 20.23 -28.28
CA ASN A 60 8.72 19.85 -28.29
C ASN A 60 8.59 18.32 -28.11
N VAL A 61 8.01 17.88 -27.00
CA VAL A 61 7.72 16.46 -26.77
C VAL A 61 6.41 16.14 -27.48
N SER A 62 6.47 15.30 -28.52
CA SER A 62 5.30 14.85 -29.26
C SER A 62 4.88 13.45 -28.81
N GLY A 63 3.57 13.15 -28.88
CA GLY A 63 3.02 11.84 -28.52
C GLY A 63 2.69 11.67 -27.04
N THR A 64 2.55 12.75 -26.27
CA THR A 64 2.05 12.67 -24.89
C THR A 64 0.56 12.32 -24.90
N PRO A 65 0.10 11.48 -23.94
CA PRO A 65 -1.30 11.14 -23.85
C PRO A 65 -2.15 12.36 -23.50
N ASN A 66 -3.41 12.39 -23.95
CA ASN A 66 -4.31 13.51 -23.62
C ASN A 66 -4.74 13.47 -22.15
N GLN A 67 -4.95 12.26 -21.61
CA GLN A 67 -5.39 12.03 -20.23
C GLN A 67 -4.42 11.12 -19.48
N TRP A 68 -4.52 11.15 -18.15
CA TRP A 68 -3.76 10.22 -17.32
C TRP A 68 -4.25 8.79 -17.51
N ASP A 69 -3.31 7.84 -17.55
CA ASP A 69 -3.62 6.41 -17.56
C ASP A 69 -4.36 5.98 -16.28
N ALA A 70 -5.07 4.85 -16.37
CA ALA A 70 -5.65 4.20 -15.18
C ALA A 70 -4.57 3.64 -14.25
N LEU A 71 -3.44 3.19 -14.81
CA LEU A 71 -2.27 2.76 -14.05
C LEU A 71 -1.54 3.98 -13.48
N ILE A 72 -1.51 4.08 -12.14
CA ILE A 72 -0.89 5.22 -11.43
C ILE A 72 0.60 5.00 -11.21
N ALA A 73 0.99 3.80 -10.73
CA ALA A 73 2.38 3.45 -10.44
C ALA A 73 2.66 1.96 -10.67
N ASN A 74 3.90 1.61 -11.00
CA ASN A 74 4.38 0.23 -11.10
C ASN A 74 5.34 -0.03 -9.93
N LEU A 75 4.85 -0.68 -8.87
CA LEU A 75 5.57 -0.87 -7.62
C LEU A 75 6.09 -2.30 -7.52
N ARG A 76 7.37 -2.48 -7.17
CA ARG A 76 8.01 -3.79 -7.09
C ARG A 76 8.19 -4.22 -5.63
N HIS A 77 7.38 -5.20 -5.20
CA HIS A 77 7.56 -5.83 -3.90
C HIS A 77 8.88 -6.62 -3.84
N GLY A 78 9.17 -7.45 -4.84
CA GLY A 78 10.37 -8.29 -4.85
C GLY A 78 10.34 -9.23 -6.05
N ASN A 79 11.10 -10.32 -5.96
CA ASN A 79 11.16 -11.34 -7.01
C ASN A 79 10.13 -12.48 -6.80
N GLY A 80 9.39 -12.46 -5.69
CA GLY A 80 8.35 -13.43 -5.35
C GLY A 80 6.97 -13.06 -5.87
N VAL A 81 6.02 -13.97 -5.71
CA VAL A 81 4.60 -13.71 -5.99
C VAL A 81 4.02 -12.88 -4.86
N VAL A 82 3.22 -11.87 -5.18
CA VAL A 82 2.47 -11.11 -4.17
C VAL A 82 1.16 -11.84 -3.92
N ASP A 83 1.04 -12.49 -2.76
CA ASP A 83 -0.10 -13.33 -2.43
C ASP A 83 -1.33 -12.52 -1.97
N ASN A 84 -1.09 -11.36 -1.37
CA ASN A 84 -2.16 -10.51 -0.86
C ASN A 84 -1.76 -9.03 -0.83
N ILE A 85 -2.78 -8.17 -0.95
CA ILE A 85 -2.67 -6.72 -0.86
C ILE A 85 -3.88 -6.18 -0.10
N GLN A 86 -3.64 -5.31 0.88
CA GLN A 86 -4.71 -4.68 1.66
C GLN A 86 -4.42 -3.19 1.91
N PHE A 87 -5.43 -2.35 1.70
CA PHE A 87 -5.37 -0.91 2.00
C PHE A 87 -5.75 -0.62 3.45
N SER A 88 -5.18 0.46 4.01
CA SER A 88 -5.69 1.10 5.22
C SER A 88 -7.02 1.80 4.94
N LEU A 89 -7.82 2.07 5.99
CA LEU A 89 -9.11 2.71 5.81
C LEU A 89 -9.04 4.13 5.26
N ASP A 90 -8.10 4.90 5.79
CA ASP A 90 -7.85 6.26 5.35
C ASP A 90 -7.21 6.30 3.95
N SER A 91 -6.91 5.15 3.35
CA SER A 91 -6.28 4.98 2.05
C SER A 91 -4.94 5.73 1.95
N THR A 92 -4.30 6.00 3.08
CA THR A 92 -2.98 6.63 3.12
C THR A 92 -1.87 5.60 2.87
N MET A 93 -2.14 4.33 3.17
CA MET A 93 -1.18 3.25 3.06
C MET A 93 -1.81 1.98 2.50
N PHE A 94 -0.97 1.09 1.98
CA PHE A 94 -1.36 -0.29 1.72
C PHE A 94 -0.21 -1.22 2.05
N VAL A 95 -0.54 -2.48 2.26
CA VAL A 95 0.43 -3.52 2.61
C VAL A 95 0.37 -4.58 1.54
N SER A 96 1.53 -5.09 1.15
CA SER A 96 1.63 -6.28 0.33
C SER A 96 2.50 -7.32 1.02
N TRP A 97 2.30 -8.55 0.58
CA TRP A 97 2.96 -9.72 1.15
C TRP A 97 3.42 -10.65 0.06
N SER A 98 4.64 -11.14 0.23
CA SER A 98 5.27 -12.07 -0.69
C SER A 98 6.26 -12.92 0.10
N ASP A 99 6.09 -14.24 0.06
CA ASP A 99 7.09 -15.20 0.57
C ASP A 99 7.63 -14.92 2.00
N GLY A 100 6.76 -14.53 2.96
CA GLY A 100 7.20 -14.21 4.32
C GLY A 100 7.62 -12.76 4.54
N MET A 101 7.66 -11.96 3.48
CA MET A 101 8.02 -10.55 3.52
C MET A 101 6.78 -9.68 3.53
N LEU A 102 6.69 -8.80 4.52
CA LEU A 102 5.66 -7.78 4.59
C LEU A 102 6.29 -6.45 4.18
N LYS A 103 5.64 -5.77 3.23
CA LYS A 103 6.02 -4.41 2.84
C LYS A 103 4.84 -3.48 3.01
N VAL A 104 5.06 -2.41 3.75
CA VAL A 104 4.09 -1.32 3.88
C VAL A 104 4.48 -0.19 2.94
N TRP A 105 3.49 0.34 2.25
CA TRP A 105 3.63 1.31 1.20
C TRP A 105 2.78 2.53 1.52
N ASP A 106 3.30 3.69 1.17
CA ASP A 106 2.51 4.89 1.10
C ASP A 106 1.63 4.82 -0.17
N ALA A 107 0.31 4.90 -0.01
CA ALA A 107 -0.63 4.74 -1.11
C ALA A 107 -0.63 5.94 -2.07
N VAL A 108 -0.17 7.10 -1.61
CA VAL A 108 -0.15 8.34 -2.39
C VAL A 108 1.09 8.39 -3.28
N THR A 109 2.26 8.08 -2.72
CA THR A 109 3.55 8.17 -3.40
C THR A 109 4.00 6.85 -3.99
N GLY A 110 3.51 5.73 -3.47
CA GLY A 110 4.01 4.39 -3.81
C GLY A 110 5.36 4.08 -3.16
N ALA A 111 5.84 4.92 -2.25
CA ALA A 111 7.11 4.71 -1.55
C ALA A 111 6.98 3.55 -0.55
N PRO A 112 7.98 2.65 -0.46
CA PRO A 112 8.02 1.68 0.62
C PRO A 112 8.32 2.42 1.93
N ILE A 113 7.39 2.36 2.89
CA ILE A 113 7.55 2.97 4.22
C ILE A 113 8.35 2.04 5.12
N SER A 114 8.00 0.74 5.10
CA SER A 114 8.72 -0.28 5.85
C SER A 114 8.84 -1.56 5.03
N THR A 115 9.97 -2.23 5.20
CA THR A 115 10.27 -3.50 4.56
C THR A 115 10.80 -4.42 5.65
N GLU A 116 9.92 -5.24 6.20
CA GLU A 116 10.24 -6.15 7.29
C GLU A 116 10.09 -7.58 6.79
N LEU A 117 11.19 -8.33 6.89
CA LEU A 117 11.11 -9.78 6.85
C LEU A 117 10.52 -10.20 8.19
N VAL A 118 9.27 -10.66 8.21
CA VAL A 118 8.67 -11.16 9.44
C VAL A 118 9.26 -12.56 9.67
N THR A 119 10.49 -12.59 10.17
CA THR A 119 11.35 -13.78 10.32
C THR A 119 10.82 -14.81 11.33
N ASP A 120 9.91 -14.39 12.22
CA ASP A 120 9.23 -15.27 13.18
C ASP A 120 8.03 -16.03 12.59
N LEU A 121 7.83 -15.89 11.28
CA LEU A 121 6.96 -16.78 10.52
C LEU A 121 7.84 -17.88 9.94
N ASP A 122 7.84 -19.04 10.61
CA ASP A 122 8.34 -20.29 10.05
C ASP A 122 7.80 -20.48 8.62
N TRP A 123 8.55 -20.04 7.61
CA TRP A 123 8.59 -20.44 6.18
C TRP A 123 7.27 -20.93 5.52
N GLY A 124 6.11 -20.44 5.96
CA GLY A 124 4.83 -21.03 5.54
C GLY A 124 3.58 -20.43 6.19
N SER A 125 3.56 -19.13 6.49
CA SER A 125 2.26 -18.48 6.72
C SER A 125 1.58 -18.26 5.37
N ASP A 126 0.39 -18.83 5.21
CA ASP A 126 -0.36 -18.80 3.94
C ASP A 126 -1.08 -17.47 3.71
N GLY A 127 -1.08 -16.57 4.70
CA GLY A 127 -1.59 -15.22 4.52
C GLY A 127 -1.66 -14.41 5.82
N PHE A 128 -2.17 -13.18 5.66
CA PHE A 128 -2.38 -12.21 6.73
C PHE A 128 -3.60 -11.34 6.43
N ALA A 129 -4.11 -10.65 7.45
CA ALA A 129 -5.17 -9.66 7.39
C ALA A 129 -4.85 -8.51 8.34
N PHE A 130 -5.16 -7.29 7.94
CA PHE A 130 -5.05 -6.09 8.76
C PHE A 130 -6.38 -5.70 9.36
N SER A 131 -6.29 -5.19 10.59
CA SER A 131 -7.33 -4.34 11.17
C SER A 131 -7.41 -3.01 10.42
N ARG A 132 -8.61 -2.44 10.43
CA ARG A 132 -8.97 -1.26 9.62
C ARG A 132 -8.19 0.01 10.00
N ASP A 133 -7.76 0.12 11.25
CA ASP A 133 -6.97 1.22 11.79
C ASP A 133 -5.45 1.01 11.66
N GLY A 134 -5.01 -0.12 11.09
CA GLY A 134 -3.59 -0.46 10.97
C GLY A 134 -2.90 -0.82 12.29
N SER A 135 -3.65 -0.89 13.40
CA SER A 135 -3.08 -1.12 14.73
C SER A 135 -2.85 -2.60 15.03
N ARG A 136 -3.43 -3.50 14.24
CA ARG A 136 -3.34 -4.95 14.38
C ARG A 136 -3.15 -5.65 13.04
N ILE A 137 -2.39 -6.74 13.09
CA ILE A 137 -2.25 -7.71 12.00
C ILE A 137 -2.59 -9.08 12.55
N VAL A 138 -3.30 -9.86 11.75
CA VAL A 138 -3.44 -11.29 11.97
C VAL A 138 -2.71 -12.01 10.87
N SER A 139 -1.87 -12.97 11.22
CA SER A 139 -1.29 -13.92 10.27
C SER A 139 -1.81 -15.32 10.56
N TRP A 140 -1.95 -16.16 9.55
CA TRP A 140 -2.24 -17.58 9.74
C TRP A 140 -1.26 -18.47 9.00
N GLN A 141 -1.12 -19.69 9.51
CA GLN A 141 -0.28 -20.73 8.94
C GLN A 141 -1.04 -22.04 8.95
N LYS A 142 -0.84 -22.82 7.89
CA LYS A 142 -1.42 -24.16 7.64
C LYS A 142 -1.53 -25.06 8.86
N GLU A 143 -0.50 -25.04 9.70
CA GLU A 143 -0.42 -25.86 10.90
C GLU A 143 -0.54 -25.05 12.19
N SER A 144 -0.10 -23.79 12.23
CA SER A 144 0.20 -23.08 13.49
C SER A 144 -0.93 -22.29 14.13
N GLY A 145 -2.09 -22.22 13.48
CA GLY A 145 -3.23 -21.47 13.97
C GLY A 145 -3.16 -19.99 13.62
N VAL A 146 -4.01 -19.19 14.28
CA VAL A 146 -4.09 -17.76 14.07
C VAL A 146 -3.15 -17.04 15.03
N LYS A 147 -2.32 -16.14 14.53
CA LYS A 147 -1.44 -15.27 15.35
C LYS A 147 -1.87 -13.82 15.19
N LEU A 148 -2.06 -13.13 16.31
CA LEU A 148 -2.40 -11.72 16.36
C LEU A 148 -1.18 -10.90 16.79
N TRP A 149 -0.95 -9.81 16.08
CA TRP A 149 0.20 -8.92 16.24
C TRP A 149 -0.28 -7.49 16.51
N ASP A 150 0.38 -6.86 17.47
CA ASP A 150 0.17 -5.49 17.88
C ASP A 150 1.14 -4.55 17.14
N CYS A 151 0.57 -3.48 16.60
CA CYS A 151 1.23 -2.46 15.79
C CYS A 151 1.12 -1.08 16.46
N ALA A 152 1.23 -1.07 17.80
CA ALA A 152 0.80 -0.08 18.80
C ALA A 152 1.01 1.43 18.53
N ASP A 153 1.73 1.85 17.50
CA ASP A 153 1.92 3.29 17.22
C ASP A 153 1.16 3.79 15.98
N GLY A 154 0.39 2.94 15.30
CA GLY A 154 -0.41 3.32 14.12
C GLY A 154 0.43 3.84 12.94
N GLN A 155 1.75 3.80 13.05
CA GLN A 155 2.71 4.16 12.01
C GLN A 155 3.62 2.96 11.75
N PRO A 156 3.74 2.52 10.49
CA PRO A 156 4.65 1.47 10.09
C PRO A 156 6.09 2.02 10.06
N THR A 157 6.70 2.19 11.23
CA THR A 157 8.14 2.47 11.36
C THR A 157 8.95 1.18 11.27
N ASP A 158 10.28 1.28 11.27
CA ASP A 158 11.17 0.11 11.46
C ASP A 158 10.73 -0.70 12.70
N GLY A 159 10.72 -2.03 12.56
CA GLY A 159 10.27 -2.99 13.59
C GLY A 159 8.78 -3.34 13.57
N PHE A 160 8.10 -3.25 12.43
CA PHE A 160 6.67 -3.52 12.29
C PHE A 160 6.40 -4.92 11.69
N PRO A 161 5.58 -5.79 12.31
CA PRO A 161 4.82 -5.62 13.55
C PRO A 161 5.66 -5.79 14.83
N LYS A 162 5.36 -5.00 15.87
CA LYS A 162 6.22 -4.86 17.06
C LYS A 162 6.14 -6.00 18.06
N ARG A 163 4.97 -6.64 18.22
CA ARG A 163 4.77 -7.65 19.27
C ARG A 163 3.67 -8.64 18.94
N ARG A 164 3.93 -9.95 19.11
CA ARG A 164 2.89 -10.98 19.10
C ARG A 164 2.09 -10.92 20.40
N ILE A 165 0.76 -10.79 20.29
CA ILE A 165 -0.13 -10.69 21.45
C ILE A 165 -0.98 -11.95 21.67
N ALA A 166 -1.29 -12.69 20.62
CA ALA A 166 -2.02 -13.96 20.75
C ALA A 166 -1.59 -14.98 19.69
N ALA A 167 -1.73 -16.27 20.03
CA ALA A 167 -1.54 -17.38 19.10
C ALA A 167 -2.48 -18.52 19.47
N HIS A 168 -3.38 -18.88 18.57
CA HIS A 168 -4.49 -19.76 18.86
C HIS A 168 -4.64 -20.88 17.84
N ARG A 169 -4.68 -22.13 18.33
CA ARG A 169 -4.97 -23.33 17.53
C ARG A 169 -6.34 -23.90 17.89
N HIS A 170 -7.41 -23.29 17.39
CA HIS A 170 -8.77 -23.84 17.53
C HIS A 170 -9.26 -24.58 16.27
N HIS A 171 -8.65 -24.32 15.12
CA HIS A 171 -8.99 -25.02 13.89
C HIS A 171 -8.36 -26.41 13.85
N ARG A 172 -9.15 -27.42 13.47
CA ARG A 172 -8.70 -28.82 13.33
C ARG A 172 -8.07 -29.08 11.96
N CYS A 173 -8.36 -28.22 10.98
CA CYS A 173 -7.79 -28.24 9.65
C CYS A 173 -7.24 -26.87 9.24
N HIS A 174 -6.58 -26.81 8.09
CA HIS A 174 -5.89 -25.62 7.59
C HIS A 174 -6.82 -24.41 7.45
N ILE A 175 -6.34 -23.26 7.92
CA ILE A 175 -7.02 -21.98 7.74
C ILE A 175 -6.82 -21.53 6.31
N VAL A 176 -7.90 -21.22 5.62
CA VAL A 176 -7.89 -20.82 4.21
C VAL A 176 -8.18 -19.33 4.03
N THR A 177 -8.82 -18.69 5.00
CA THR A 177 -9.21 -17.29 4.91
C THR A 177 -9.37 -16.65 6.28
N LEU A 178 -9.19 -15.33 6.32
CA LEU A 178 -9.32 -14.49 7.49
C LEU A 178 -9.87 -13.12 7.08
N ALA A 179 -10.77 -12.58 7.90
CA ALA A 179 -11.34 -11.26 7.69
C ALA A 179 -11.54 -10.53 9.02
N PHE A 180 -11.11 -9.28 9.08
CA PHE A 180 -11.43 -8.39 10.19
C PHE A 180 -12.83 -7.79 10.01
N SER A 181 -13.49 -7.58 11.14
CA SER A 181 -14.68 -6.73 11.23
C SER A 181 -14.34 -5.28 10.83
N PRO A 182 -15.32 -4.52 10.28
CA PRO A 182 -15.13 -3.11 9.96
C PRO A 182 -14.78 -2.23 11.14
N ASP A 183 -15.03 -2.64 12.38
CA ASP A 183 -14.66 -1.88 13.58
C ASP A 183 -13.36 -2.39 14.24
N GLY A 184 -12.74 -3.44 13.67
CA GLY A 184 -11.50 -4.04 14.18
C GLY A 184 -11.65 -4.83 15.48
N ARG A 185 -12.85 -4.87 16.07
CA ARG A 185 -13.10 -5.50 17.38
C ARG A 185 -13.15 -7.01 17.33
N GLN A 186 -13.37 -7.57 16.15
CA GLN A 186 -13.45 -9.00 15.92
C GLN A 186 -12.76 -9.37 14.62
N PHE A 187 -12.33 -10.62 14.51
CA PHE A 187 -11.97 -11.22 13.23
C PHE A 187 -12.54 -12.62 13.11
N ALA A 188 -12.79 -13.07 11.89
CA ALA A 188 -13.28 -14.40 11.60
C ALA A 188 -12.23 -15.18 10.80
N SER A 189 -12.01 -16.44 11.14
CA SER A 189 -11.15 -17.34 10.36
C SER A 189 -11.92 -18.57 9.90
N GLY A 190 -11.79 -18.87 8.60
CA GLY A 190 -12.41 -20.03 7.97
C GLY A 190 -11.39 -21.13 7.71
N SER A 191 -11.76 -22.37 8.04
CA SER A 191 -10.96 -23.57 7.79
C SER A 191 -11.49 -24.38 6.62
N ASN A 192 -10.62 -25.19 6.02
CA ASN A 192 -10.97 -26.12 4.94
C ASN A 192 -11.96 -27.23 5.36
N ASP A 193 -12.13 -27.45 6.66
CA ASP A 193 -13.14 -28.38 7.20
C ASP A 193 -14.56 -27.76 7.30
N GLY A 194 -14.71 -26.51 6.86
CA GLY A 194 -15.97 -25.76 6.92
C GLY A 194 -16.23 -25.09 8.26
N THR A 195 -15.31 -25.20 9.24
CA THR A 195 -15.41 -24.51 10.52
C THR A 195 -15.07 -23.03 10.36
N ILE A 196 -15.89 -22.17 10.95
CA ILE A 196 -15.64 -20.73 11.06
C ILE A 196 -15.52 -20.40 12.54
N ASN A 197 -14.40 -19.80 12.92
CA ASN A 197 -14.20 -19.29 14.27
C ASN A 197 -14.26 -17.77 14.26
N LEU A 198 -14.99 -17.19 15.21
CA LEU A 198 -15.02 -15.77 15.48
C LEU A 198 -14.14 -15.50 16.71
N TRP A 199 -13.33 -14.46 16.61
CA TRP A 199 -12.27 -14.13 17.57
C TRP A 199 -12.43 -12.71 18.07
N ASP A 200 -11.91 -12.47 19.26
CA ASP A 200 -11.82 -11.14 19.82
C ASP A 200 -10.58 -10.43 19.24
N GLY A 201 -10.76 -9.23 18.69
CA GLY A 201 -9.69 -8.47 18.05
C GLY A 201 -8.64 -7.91 19.03
N GLU A 202 -8.92 -7.87 20.33
CA GLU A 202 -7.98 -7.41 21.35
C GLU A 202 -7.07 -8.53 21.84
N ASN A 203 -7.62 -9.72 22.10
CA ASN A 203 -6.90 -10.81 22.76
C ASN A 203 -6.74 -12.08 21.90
N GLY A 204 -7.34 -12.12 20.71
CA GLY A 204 -7.53 -13.33 19.93
C GLY A 204 -8.62 -14.19 20.56
#